data_AF-A0A1Y3ML30-F1
#
_entry.id   AF-A0A1Y3ML30-F1
#
_cell.length_a   1.000
_cell.length_b   1.000
_cell.length_c   1.000
_cell.angle_alpha   90.00
_cell.angle_beta   90.00
_cell.angle_gamma   90.00
#
_symmetry.space_group_name_H-M   'P 1'
#
loop_
_entity.id
_entity.type
_entity.pdbx_description
1 polymer ?
#
loop_
_entity_poly.entity_id
_entity_poly.type
_entity_poly.pdbx_seq_one_letter_code
_entity_poly.pdbx_strand_id
1 'polypeptide(L)'
;RCGAGVGVCGEGLCCSRYGYCGTSKDHCGVGCQGEFGMCNKSNKSTDKENLPISYYKCGASVGICAKGFCCSRYGYCGKTSEHCGTGCQSEFGQCNHHHDNDDNDSKEDVNGAESINDISDRDYGRCGPGYGNCPSGYCCSQYGYCGTASTYCDYGCQSDFGRC
;
A
#
# COMPACT_ATOMS: atom_id res chain seq x y z
N ARG A 1 37.32 4.21 5.63
CA ARG A 1 37.79 3.25 4.61
C ARG A 1 37.61 1.84 5.16
N CYS A 2 37.55 0.82 4.30
CA CYS A 2 37.31 -0.57 4.68
C CYS A 2 38.16 -1.52 3.84
N GLY A 3 38.18 -2.80 4.22
CA GLY A 3 38.92 -3.86 3.53
C GLY A 3 39.95 -4.54 4.43
N ALA A 4 40.60 -5.58 3.89
CA ALA A 4 41.61 -6.37 4.60
C ALA A 4 42.71 -5.47 5.19
N GLY A 5 42.91 -5.57 6.50
CA GLY A 5 43.90 -4.77 7.23
C GLY A 5 43.55 -3.28 7.43
N VAL A 6 42.36 -2.82 7.02
CA VAL A 6 41.93 -1.43 7.18
C VAL A 6 40.78 -1.31 8.20
N GLY A 7 39.72 -2.09 8.03
CA GLY A 7 38.56 -2.04 8.92
C GLY A 7 37.25 -2.44 8.25
N VAL A 8 36.20 -2.52 9.05
CA VAL A 8 34.84 -2.88 8.64
C VAL A 8 33.99 -1.60 8.57
N CYS A 9 33.06 -1.54 7.63
CA CYS A 9 32.09 -0.45 7.55
C CYS A 9 31.07 -0.50 8.69
N GLY A 10 30.50 0.66 9.04
CA GLY A 10 29.41 0.76 10.01
C GLY A 10 28.16 -0.02 9.57
N GLU A 11 27.24 -0.22 10.51
CA GLU A 11 25.97 -0.89 10.25
C GLU A 11 25.24 -0.25 9.06
N GLY A 12 24.61 -1.07 8.21
CA GLY A 12 23.95 -0.56 7.00
C GLY A 12 24.85 -0.47 5.77
N LEU A 13 26.17 -0.36 5.92
CA LEU A 13 27.08 0.03 4.84
C LEU A 13 27.81 -1.15 4.19
N CYS A 14 28.02 -1.02 2.88
CA CYS A 14 28.80 -1.94 2.05
C CYS A 14 30.24 -1.46 1.92
N CYS A 15 31.18 -2.41 1.79
CA CYS A 15 32.57 -2.10 1.51
C CYS A 15 32.85 -2.31 0.02
N SER A 16 33.05 -1.22 -0.73
CA SER A 16 33.31 -1.29 -2.17
C SER A 16 34.61 -2.00 -2.49
N ARG A 17 34.78 -2.43 -3.74
CA ARG A 17 36.05 -3.01 -4.22
C ARG A 17 37.27 -2.09 -4.08
N TYR A 18 37.02 -0.79 -3.87
CA TYR A 18 38.05 0.25 -3.71
C TYR A 18 38.30 0.63 -2.24
N GLY A 19 37.66 -0.05 -1.28
CA GLY A 19 37.88 0.18 0.14
C GLY A 19 37.15 1.40 0.71
N TYR A 20 36.01 1.76 0.12
CA TYR A 20 35.14 2.83 0.61
C TYR A 20 33.82 2.27 1.12
N CYS A 21 33.30 2.88 2.18
CA CYS A 21 32.02 2.53 2.77
C CYS A 21 30.90 3.34 2.14
N GLY A 22 29.79 2.70 1.78
CA GLY A 22 28.62 3.38 1.24
C GLY A 22 27.46 2.44 1.00
N THR A 23 26.32 2.98 0.59
CA THR A 23 25.07 2.23 0.34
C THR A 23 24.71 2.13 -1.14
N SER A 24 25.42 2.83 -2.04
CA SER A 24 25.09 2.83 -3.46
C SER A 24 25.46 1.50 -4.14
N LYS A 25 24.93 1.27 -5.34
CA LYS A 25 25.25 0.10 -6.17
C LYS A 25 26.76 -0.05 -6.41
N ASP A 26 27.50 1.05 -6.50
CA ASP A 26 28.97 1.01 -6.67
C ASP A 26 29.70 0.51 -5.43
N HIS A 27 29.07 0.60 -4.26
CA HIS A 27 29.60 0.11 -3.00
C HIS A 27 29.13 -1.32 -2.70
N CYS A 28 27.86 -1.60 -2.96
CA CYS A 28 27.20 -2.87 -2.61
C CYS A 28 27.19 -3.92 -3.73
N GLY A 29 27.51 -3.52 -4.96
CA GLY A 29 27.42 -4.36 -6.15
C GLY A 29 28.67 -5.23 -6.37
N VAL A 30 28.96 -5.47 -7.65
CA VAL A 30 30.05 -6.37 -8.06
C VAL A 30 31.39 -5.92 -7.48
N GLY A 31 32.05 -6.83 -6.76
CA GLY A 31 33.34 -6.58 -6.11
C GLY A 31 33.25 -6.02 -4.70
N CYS A 32 32.06 -5.94 -4.11
CA CYS A 32 31.91 -5.61 -2.69
C CYS A 32 32.65 -6.65 -1.80
N GLN A 33 33.43 -6.17 -0.83
CA GLN A 33 34.24 -6.97 0.08
C GLN A 33 33.44 -7.41 1.34
N GLY A 34 32.78 -8.57 1.27
CA GLY A 34 31.75 -9.00 2.23
C GLY A 34 32.21 -9.23 3.68
N GLU A 35 33.49 -9.47 3.91
CA GLU A 35 34.03 -9.57 5.28
C GLU A 35 34.13 -8.20 5.97
N PHE A 36 34.05 -7.10 5.20
CA PHE A 36 34.30 -5.74 5.67
C PHE A 36 33.09 -4.81 5.51
N GLY A 37 31.93 -5.34 5.13
CA GLY A 37 30.69 -4.61 5.01
C GLY A 37 29.58 -5.53 4.51
N MET A 38 28.34 -5.03 4.46
CA MET A 38 27.18 -5.83 4.06
C MET A 38 27.09 -6.00 2.53
N CYS A 39 28.06 -6.70 1.97
CA CYS A 39 28.05 -7.11 0.57
C CYS A 39 27.08 -8.24 0.40
N ASN A 40 26.23 -8.15 -0.62
CA ASN A 40 25.08 -9.03 -0.75
C ASN A 40 24.09 -8.87 0.42
N LYS A 41 23.73 -7.62 0.75
CA LYS A 41 22.30 -7.35 0.65
C LYS A 41 21.88 -7.46 -0.83
N SER A 42 21.83 -8.70 -1.35
CA SER A 42 20.55 -9.08 -1.91
C SER A 42 19.63 -8.85 -0.74
N ASN A 43 18.72 -7.88 -0.84
CA ASN A 43 17.56 -7.85 0.03
C ASN A 43 17.19 -9.30 0.30
N LYS A 44 17.28 -9.75 1.57
CA LYS A 44 17.12 -11.15 1.97
C LYS A 44 16.09 -11.78 1.05
N SER A 45 16.55 -12.62 0.11
CA SER A 45 15.86 -12.81 -1.16
C SER A 45 14.38 -13.10 -0.92
N THR A 46 13.56 -12.18 -1.36
CA THR A 46 12.41 -12.60 -2.13
C THR A 46 12.52 -11.78 -3.40
N ASP A 47 12.43 -12.42 -4.56
CA ASP A 47 12.16 -11.80 -5.85
C ASP A 47 10.78 -11.13 -5.82
N LYS A 48 10.62 -10.15 -4.93
CA LYS A 48 9.35 -9.59 -4.45
C LYS A 48 9.31 -8.08 -4.62
N GLU A 49 10.47 -7.45 -4.86
CA GLU A 49 10.64 -6.01 -4.76
C GLU A 49 10.55 -5.23 -6.07
N ASN A 50 9.99 -5.81 -7.13
CA ASN A 50 9.42 -5.03 -8.24
C ASN A 50 8.22 -5.74 -8.88
N LEU A 51 7.45 -6.49 -8.09
CA LEU A 51 6.12 -6.84 -8.57
C LEU A 51 5.31 -5.55 -8.60
N PRO A 52 4.68 -5.20 -9.74
CA PRO A 52 3.94 -3.96 -9.85
C PRO A 52 2.83 -3.92 -8.81
N ILE A 53 2.61 -2.73 -8.25
CA ILE A 53 1.40 -2.47 -7.48
C ILE A 53 0.22 -2.60 -8.43
N SER A 54 -0.73 -3.44 -8.07
CA SER A 54 -1.86 -3.80 -8.90
C SER A 54 -3.16 -3.69 -8.11
N TYR A 55 -4.20 -3.19 -8.77
CA TYR A 55 -5.55 -3.13 -8.23
C TYR A 55 -6.42 -4.32 -8.66
N TYR A 56 -5.89 -5.19 -9.53
CA TYR A 56 -6.68 -6.25 -10.18
C TYR A 56 -6.10 -7.64 -9.93
N LYS A 57 -4.84 -7.89 -10.32
CA LYS A 57 -4.17 -9.20 -10.17
C LYS A 57 -2.99 -9.15 -9.22
N CYS A 58 -2.76 -10.23 -8.51
CA CYS A 58 -1.66 -10.39 -7.55
C CYS A 58 -1.16 -11.83 -7.50
N GLY A 59 -0.10 -12.04 -6.74
CA GLY A 59 0.53 -13.35 -6.57
C GLY A 59 1.97 -13.35 -7.04
N ALA A 60 2.66 -14.47 -6.81
CA ALA A 60 4.05 -14.64 -7.19
C ALA A 60 4.26 -14.32 -8.67
N SER A 61 5.26 -13.48 -8.96
CA SER A 61 5.60 -12.97 -10.30
C SER A 61 4.49 -12.19 -11.04
N VAL A 62 3.37 -11.85 -10.40
CA VAL A 62 2.25 -11.09 -11.00
C VAL A 62 2.20 -9.65 -10.50
N GLY A 63 1.93 -9.47 -9.20
CA GLY A 63 1.71 -8.16 -8.61
C GLY A 63 1.52 -8.23 -7.11
N ILE A 64 1.73 -7.10 -6.44
CA ILE A 64 1.33 -6.89 -5.04
C ILE A 64 0.09 -6.01 -5.05
N CYS A 65 -0.91 -6.36 -4.25
CA CYS A 65 -2.10 -5.54 -4.13
C CYS A 65 -1.79 -4.18 -3.51
N ALA A 66 -2.50 -3.16 -3.99
CA ALA A 66 -2.43 -1.82 -3.40
C ALA A 66 -2.74 -1.85 -1.89
N LYS A 67 -2.23 -0.86 -1.16
CA LYS A 67 -2.47 -0.72 0.29
C LYS A 67 -3.97 -0.79 0.59
N GLY A 68 -4.36 -1.58 1.60
CA GLY A 68 -5.76 -1.81 1.95
C GLY A 68 -6.46 -2.91 1.15
N PHE A 69 -5.78 -3.61 0.24
CA PHE A 69 -6.35 -4.72 -0.53
C PHE A 69 -5.69 -6.06 -0.16
N CYS A 70 -6.51 -7.09 -0.14
CA CYS A 70 -6.14 -8.48 0.06
C CYS A 70 -5.86 -9.14 -1.29
N CYS A 71 -4.90 -10.06 -1.31
CA CYS A 71 -4.66 -10.91 -2.47
C CYS A 71 -5.38 -12.24 -2.28
N SER A 72 -6.47 -12.47 -3.00
CA SER A 72 -7.25 -13.70 -2.87
C SER A 72 -6.42 -14.94 -3.21
N ARG A 73 -6.89 -16.11 -2.78
CA ARG A 73 -6.29 -17.41 -3.17
C ARG A 73 -6.26 -17.63 -4.69
N TYR A 74 -7.05 -16.87 -5.44
CA TYR A 74 -7.16 -16.93 -6.90
C TYR A 74 -6.30 -15.89 -7.62
N GLY A 75 -5.50 -15.10 -6.89
CA GLY A 75 -4.59 -14.11 -7.46
C GLY A 75 -5.28 -12.82 -7.89
N TYR A 76 -6.36 -12.43 -7.21
CA TYR A 76 -7.07 -11.17 -7.45
C TYR A 76 -7.01 -10.25 -6.24
N CYS A 77 -6.91 -8.95 -6.49
CA CYS A 77 -6.94 -7.93 -5.43
C CYS A 77 -8.37 -7.53 -5.10
N GLY A 78 -8.71 -7.49 -3.81
CA GLY A 78 -10.02 -7.04 -3.36
C GLY A 78 -10.08 -6.84 -1.86
N LYS A 79 -11.21 -6.32 -1.38
CA LYS A 79 -11.44 -6.02 0.06
C LYS A 79 -12.51 -6.90 0.69
N THR A 80 -13.23 -7.70 -0.10
CA THR A 80 -14.32 -8.54 0.41
C THR A 80 -13.76 -9.75 1.15
N SER A 81 -14.60 -10.41 1.94
CA SER A 81 -14.26 -11.67 2.63
C SER A 81 -13.80 -12.78 1.67
N GLU A 82 -14.21 -12.75 0.40
CA GLU A 82 -13.71 -13.68 -0.63
C GLU A 82 -12.22 -13.45 -0.94
N HIS A 83 -11.75 -12.21 -0.83
CA HIS A 83 -10.36 -11.85 -1.09
C HIS A 83 -9.50 -11.93 0.17
N CYS A 84 -10.05 -11.52 1.31
CA CYS A 84 -9.34 -11.44 2.58
C CYS A 84 -9.50 -12.69 3.46
N GLY A 85 -10.44 -13.57 3.12
CA GLY A 85 -10.75 -14.76 3.90
C GLY A 85 -9.74 -15.89 3.69
N THR A 86 -10.20 -17.12 3.97
CA THR A 86 -9.36 -18.32 3.94
C THR A 86 -8.63 -18.50 2.61
N GLY A 87 -7.29 -18.54 2.68
CA GLY A 87 -6.43 -18.72 1.51
C GLY A 87 -5.92 -17.41 0.90
N CYS A 88 -6.19 -16.26 1.51
CA CYS A 88 -5.56 -15.00 1.14
C CYS A 88 -4.02 -15.11 1.20
N GLN A 89 -3.36 -14.61 0.15
CA GLN A 89 -1.91 -14.65 -0.03
C GLN A 89 -1.26 -13.44 0.66
N SER A 90 -0.90 -13.57 1.94
CA SER A 90 -0.40 -12.47 2.79
C SER A 90 0.92 -11.85 2.31
N GLU A 91 1.63 -12.58 1.45
CA GLU A 91 2.83 -12.09 0.79
C GLU A 91 2.55 -11.04 -0.29
N PHE A 92 1.33 -11.01 -0.84
CA PHE A 92 0.94 -10.16 -1.96
C PHE A 92 -0.27 -9.27 -1.64
N GLY A 93 -0.75 -9.26 -0.40
CA GLY A 93 -1.86 -8.41 0.06
C GLY A 93 -2.11 -8.52 1.57
N GLN A 94 -3.03 -7.69 2.09
CA GLN A 94 -3.24 -7.54 3.54
C GLN A 94 -4.32 -8.50 4.09
N CYS A 95 -3.95 -9.76 4.27
CA CYS A 95 -4.89 -10.86 4.59
C CYS A 95 -5.40 -10.94 6.03
N ASN A 96 -4.82 -10.17 6.95
CA ASN A 96 -5.11 -10.26 8.38
C ASN A 96 -5.87 -9.05 8.92
N HIS A 97 -6.50 -8.26 8.06
CA HIS A 97 -7.51 -7.32 8.52
C HIS A 97 -8.80 -8.10 8.79
N HIS A 98 -8.88 -8.62 10.01
CA HIS A 98 -10.17 -8.77 10.66
C HIS A 98 -10.89 -7.43 10.57
N HIS A 99 -12.15 -7.47 10.18
CA HIS A 99 -13.07 -6.34 10.22
C HIS A 99 -13.26 -5.89 11.66
N ASP A 100 -12.28 -5.16 12.20
CA ASP A 100 -12.49 -4.31 13.36
C ASP A 100 -12.60 -2.88 12.85
N ASN A 101 -13.76 -2.30 13.14
CA ASN A 101 -13.92 -0.87 13.16
C ASN A 101 -12.97 -0.34 14.25
N ASP A 102 -11.86 0.28 13.85
CA ASP A 102 -11.04 1.18 14.67
C ASP A 102 -10.60 2.29 13.71
N ASP A 103 -11.02 3.56 13.81
CA ASP A 103 -11.16 4.38 15.01
C ASP A 103 -9.99 4.19 15.98
N ASN A 104 -8.87 4.82 15.59
CA ASN A 104 -7.73 5.29 16.41
C ASN A 104 -6.77 4.26 17.04
N ASP A 105 -5.49 4.41 16.72
CA ASP A 105 -4.54 5.17 17.56
C ASP A 105 -3.30 5.51 16.69
N SER A 106 -2.75 6.71 16.61
CA SER A 106 -2.52 7.64 17.71
C SER A 106 -2.85 9.09 17.37
N LYS A 107 -3.77 9.66 18.15
CA LYS A 107 -3.62 11.05 18.58
C LYS A 107 -3.08 10.98 20.00
N GLU A 108 -1.79 11.27 20.16
CA GLU A 108 -1.34 11.81 21.45
C GLU A 108 -2.10 13.11 21.72
N ASP A 109 -2.53 13.24 22.97
CA ASP A 109 -3.27 14.34 23.55
C ASP A 109 -2.75 15.72 23.15
N VAL A 110 -3.57 16.50 22.44
CA VAL A 110 -3.53 17.96 22.56
C VAL A 110 -4.96 18.49 22.64
N ASN A 111 -5.28 18.96 23.84
CA ASN A 111 -6.41 19.81 24.19
C ASN A 111 -6.61 20.95 23.18
N GLY A 112 -7.88 21.27 22.90
CA GLY A 112 -8.25 22.60 22.41
C GLY A 112 -8.90 22.57 21.03
N ALA A 113 -10.01 23.30 20.95
CA ALA A 113 -10.78 23.53 19.74
C ALA A 113 -9.90 24.01 18.58
N GLU A 114 -10.20 23.54 17.36
CA GLU A 114 -10.79 24.35 16.28
C GLU A 114 -10.77 23.59 14.95
N SER A 115 -11.74 23.95 14.12
CA SER A 115 -12.02 23.46 12.78
C SER A 115 -10.82 23.58 11.82
N ILE A 116 -10.49 22.54 11.06
CA ILE A 116 -9.73 22.70 9.80
C ILE A 116 -10.31 21.79 8.71
N ASN A 117 -10.78 22.45 7.66
CA ASN A 117 -11.11 21.88 6.36
C ASN A 117 -9.87 21.25 5.73
N ASP A 118 -9.92 19.96 5.38
CA ASP A 118 -9.08 19.44 4.30
C ASP A 118 -9.81 18.31 3.56
N ILE A 119 -10.59 18.75 2.58
CA ILE A 119 -11.25 17.92 1.58
C ILE A 119 -10.21 17.70 0.48
N SER A 120 -9.54 16.54 0.50
CA SER A 120 -9.02 15.96 -0.73
C SER A 120 -9.45 14.50 -0.83
N ASP A 121 -10.53 14.33 -1.59
CA ASP A 121 -10.52 13.39 -2.72
C ASP A 121 -10.31 11.91 -2.36
N ARG A 122 -11.06 11.42 -1.37
CA ARG A 122 -11.37 9.99 -1.36
C ARG A 122 -12.42 9.75 -2.44
N ASP A 123 -11.97 9.31 -3.60
CA ASP A 123 -12.82 8.74 -4.65
C ASP A 123 -13.59 7.56 -4.03
N TYR A 124 -14.83 7.79 -3.60
CA TYR A 124 -15.67 6.82 -2.89
C TYR A 124 -16.15 5.66 -3.80
N GLY A 125 -15.56 5.51 -4.99
CA GLY A 125 -15.79 4.40 -5.90
C GLY A 125 -17.09 4.52 -6.69
N ARG A 126 -17.44 3.40 -7.34
CA ARG A 126 -18.62 3.25 -8.20
C ARG A 126 -19.86 2.93 -7.36
N CYS A 127 -21.01 3.42 -7.79
CA CYS A 127 -22.33 3.14 -7.23
C CYS A 127 -23.36 2.87 -8.33
N GLY A 128 -24.53 2.39 -7.93
CA GLY A 128 -25.63 2.06 -8.84
C GLY A 128 -25.87 0.56 -8.99
N PRO A 129 -26.72 0.15 -9.94
CA PRO A 129 -27.06 -1.25 -10.17
C PRO A 129 -25.81 -2.11 -10.37
N GLY A 130 -25.63 -3.14 -9.53
CA GLY A 130 -24.47 -4.03 -9.56
C GLY A 130 -23.21 -3.51 -8.84
N TYR A 131 -23.18 -2.25 -8.42
CA TYR A 131 -22.08 -1.65 -7.66
C TYR A 131 -22.44 -1.31 -6.21
N GLY A 132 -23.73 -1.20 -5.90
CA GLY A 132 -24.22 -0.95 -4.55
C GLY A 132 -24.31 0.54 -4.21
N ASN A 133 -24.48 0.81 -2.91
CA ASN A 133 -24.79 2.14 -2.40
C ASN A 133 -23.52 2.90 -2.02
N CYS A 134 -23.57 4.22 -2.16
CA CYS A 134 -22.58 5.12 -1.60
C CYS A 134 -22.60 5.11 -0.07
N PRO A 135 -21.47 5.47 0.57
CA PRO A 135 -21.42 5.65 2.02
C PRO A 135 -22.44 6.69 2.51
N SER A 136 -22.83 6.58 3.78
CA SER A 136 -23.78 7.51 4.39
C SER A 136 -23.35 8.97 4.22
N GLY A 137 -24.25 9.79 3.68
CA GLY A 137 -23.99 11.20 3.39
C GLY A 137 -23.48 11.49 1.98
N TYR A 138 -23.20 10.46 1.16
CA TYR A 138 -22.76 10.60 -0.23
C TYR A 138 -23.90 10.35 -1.22
N CYS A 139 -23.85 11.08 -2.32
CA CYS A 139 -24.79 11.00 -3.43
C CYS A 139 -24.24 10.09 -4.52
N CYS A 140 -25.12 9.31 -5.15
CA CYS A 140 -24.73 8.49 -6.30
C CYS A 140 -25.09 9.24 -7.57
N SER A 141 -24.10 9.77 -8.29
CA SER A 141 -24.35 10.50 -9.55
C SER A 141 -24.97 9.61 -10.62
N GLN A 142 -25.55 10.21 -11.66
CA GLN A 142 -26.06 9.49 -12.84
C GLN A 142 -25.00 8.65 -13.56
N TYR A 143 -23.72 8.97 -13.37
CA TYR A 143 -22.59 8.24 -13.95
C TYR A 143 -22.13 7.07 -13.08
N GLY A 144 -22.79 6.84 -11.94
CA GLY A 144 -22.50 5.74 -11.04
C GLY A 144 -21.20 5.95 -10.26
N TYR A 145 -20.98 7.18 -9.78
CA TYR A 145 -19.87 7.54 -8.89
C TYR A 145 -20.41 8.23 -7.64
N CYS A 146 -19.77 7.94 -6.50
CA CYS A 146 -20.10 8.55 -5.22
C CYS A 146 -19.40 9.89 -5.02
N GLY A 147 -20.15 10.89 -4.56
CA GLY A 147 -19.61 12.21 -4.23
C GLY A 147 -20.58 13.04 -3.40
N THR A 148 -20.09 14.12 -2.80
CA THR A 148 -20.90 15.07 -2.00
C THR A 148 -21.11 16.40 -2.70
N ALA A 149 -20.39 16.66 -3.80
CA ALA A 149 -20.59 17.87 -4.59
C ALA A 149 -21.95 17.84 -5.29
N SER A 150 -22.51 19.01 -5.56
CA SER A 150 -23.87 19.12 -6.11
C SER A 150 -24.02 18.42 -7.47
N THR A 151 -22.94 18.31 -8.25
CA THR A 151 -22.90 17.50 -9.49
C THR A 151 -23.21 16.02 -9.31
N TYR A 152 -23.12 15.50 -8.08
CA TYR A 152 -23.48 14.13 -7.72
C TYR A 152 -24.87 14.04 -7.09
N CYS A 153 -25.32 15.11 -6.42
CA CYS A 153 -26.53 15.15 -5.60
C CYS A 153 -27.74 15.82 -6.29
N ASP A 154 -27.50 16.59 -7.36
CA ASP A 154 -28.53 17.32 -8.08
C ASP A 154 -29.16 16.42 -9.18
N TYR A 155 -29.37 16.95 -10.38
CA TYR A 155 -30.03 16.23 -11.47
C TYR A 155 -29.30 14.93 -11.83
N GLY A 156 -30.06 13.83 -11.80
CA GLY A 156 -29.57 12.50 -12.14
C GLY A 156 -28.98 11.73 -10.97
N CYS A 157 -29.07 12.24 -9.74
CA CYS A 157 -28.74 11.47 -8.54
C CYS A 157 -29.62 10.20 -8.42
N GLN A 158 -28.99 9.04 -8.22
CA GLN A 158 -29.64 7.74 -8.10
C GLN A 158 -30.00 7.48 -6.63
N SER A 159 -31.23 7.84 -6.24
CA SER A 159 -31.72 7.82 -4.85
C SER A 159 -31.74 6.45 -4.19
N ASP A 160 -31.81 5.37 -4.98
CA ASP A 160 -31.73 4.00 -4.45
C ASP A 160 -30.31 3.64 -3.98
N PHE A 161 -29.30 4.39 -4.45
CA PHE A 161 -27.88 4.08 -4.26
C PHE A 161 -27.09 5.20 -3.58
N GLY A 162 -27.75 6.27 -3.14
CA GLY A 162 -27.10 7.37 -2.44
C GLY A 162 -28.11 8.40 -1.96
N ARG A 163 -27.62 9.37 -1.21
CA ARG A 163 -28.44 10.50 -0.76
C ARG A 163 -28.72 11.43 -1.94
N CYS A 164 -29.99 11.66 -2.22
CA CYS A 164 -30.53 12.77 -2.98
C CYS A 164 -31.56 13.45 -2.06
#